data_AF-A0A0F9I672-F1
#
_entry.id   AF-A0A0F9I672-F1
#
_cell.length_a   1.000
_cell.length_b   1.000
_cell.length_c   1.000
_cell.angle_alpha   90.00
_cell.angle_beta   90.00
_cell.angle_gamma   90.00
#
_symmetry.space_group_name_H-M   'P 1'
#
loop_
_entity.id
_entity.type
_entity.pdbx_description
1 polymer ?
#
loop_
_entity_poly.entity_id
_entity_poly.type
_entity_poly.pdbx_seq_one_letter_code
_entity_poly.pdbx_strand_id
1 'polypeptide(L)' 'MQTDYGKEFGERLAKALSDQPKQQIAAELGCSDVSVRLWMKGKIPFAICMLKSLHDVYEIDLNNLIAGDKNEQKKT' A
#
# COMPACT_ATOMS: atom_id res chain seq x y z
N MET A 1 24.19 -10.46 -1.41
CA MET A 1 23.77 -9.08 -1.06
C MET A 1 22.25 -9.11 -1.05
N GLN A 2 21.61 -8.98 0.11
CA GLN A 2 20.16 -9.12 0.22
C GLN A 2 19.49 -7.80 -0.16
N THR A 3 18.54 -7.83 -1.10
CA THR A 3 17.82 -6.64 -1.57
C THR A 3 16.88 -6.12 -0.48
N ASP A 4 17.04 -4.86 -0.10
CA ASP A 4 16.16 -4.17 0.85
C ASP A 4 14.98 -3.54 0.08
N TYR A 5 13.94 -4.35 -0.12
CA TYR A 5 12.73 -3.96 -0.85
C TYR A 5 12.00 -2.75 -0.24
N GLY A 6 12.13 -2.55 1.08
CA GLY A 6 11.57 -1.38 1.75
C GLY A 6 12.30 -0.11 1.30
N LYS A 7 13.63 -0.14 1.30
CA LYS A 7 14.46 0.97 0.84
C LYS A 7 14.19 1.34 -0.63
N GLU A 8 14.16 0.37 -1.53
CA GLU A 8 13.89 0.63 -2.96
C GLU A 8 12.48 1.18 -3.21
N PHE A 9 11.48 0.75 -2.42
CA PHE A 9 10.15 1.34 -2.48
C PHE A 9 10.18 2.80 -2.02
N GLY A 10 10.82 3.08 -0.89
CA GLY A 10 10.92 4.43 -0.34
C GLY A 10 11.60 5.41 -1.31
N GLU A 11 12.68 4.97 -1.96
CA GLU A 11 13.41 5.74 -2.98
C GLU A 11 12.55 6.02 -4.21
N ARG A 12 11.81 5.01 -4.71
CA ARG A 12 10.89 5.19 -5.85
C ARG A 12 9.74 6.12 -5.51
N LEU A 13 9.16 5.97 -4.32
CA LEU A 13 8.08 6.83 -3.83
C LEU A 13 8.55 8.28 -3.66
N ALA A 14 9.73 8.49 -3.08
CA ALA A 14 10.32 9.81 -2.92
C ALA A 14 10.61 10.48 -4.27
N LYS A 15 11.07 9.72 -5.27
CA LYS A 15 11.29 10.22 -6.63
C LYS A 15 9.98 10.57 -7.34
N ALA A 16 8.95 9.73 -7.24
CA ALA A 16 7.66 9.97 -7.89
C ALA A 16 6.93 11.20 -7.34
N LEU A 17 7.25 11.60 -6.10
CA LEU A 17 6.59 12.68 -5.39
C LEU A 17 7.53 13.88 -5.14
N SER A 18 8.64 14.00 -5.87
CA SER A 18 9.69 15.00 -5.62
C SER A 18 9.19 16.43 -5.70
N ASP A 19 8.19 16.67 -6.54
CA ASP A 19 7.68 18.00 -6.87
C ASP A 19 6.54 18.43 -5.95
N GLN A 20 6.13 17.54 -5.02
CA GLN A 20 4.96 17.75 -4.15
C GLN A 20 5.38 17.93 -2.68
N PRO A 21 4.86 18.96 -1.98
CA PRO A 21 5.03 19.10 -0.54
C PRO A 21 4.41 17.92 0.21
N LYS A 22 5.13 17.38 1.21
CA LYS A 22 4.69 16.21 1.99
C LYS A 22 3.39 16.46 2.75
N GLN A 23 3.17 17.70 3.20
CA GLN A 23 1.96 18.14 3.86
C GLN A 23 0.76 18.14 2.91
N GLN A 24 0.97 18.50 1.65
CA GLN A 24 -0.08 18.45 0.62
C GLN A 24 -0.46 16.99 0.34
N ILE A 25 0.53 16.12 0.11
CA ILE A 25 0.31 14.68 -0.07
C ILE A 25 -0.43 14.08 1.13
N ALA A 26 -0.04 14.45 2.35
CA ALA A 26 -0.68 13.98 3.57
C ALA A 26 -2.16 14.40 3.65
N ALA A 27 -2.46 15.67 3.33
CA ALA A 27 -3.83 16.18 3.32
C ALA A 27 -4.69 15.51 2.24
N GLU A 28 -4.17 15.35 1.03
CA GLU A 28 -4.86 14.69 -0.09
C GLU A 28 -5.15 13.21 0.19
N LEU A 29 -4.24 12.53 0.88
CA LEU A 29 -4.38 11.12 1.25
C LEU A 29 -5.05 10.88 2.62
N GLY A 30 -5.51 11.94 3.29
CA GLY A 30 -6.16 11.85 4.59
C GLY A 30 -5.27 11.22 5.67
N CYS A 31 -3.96 11.44 5.62
CA CYS A 31 -3.00 10.88 6.57
C CYS A 31 -2.09 11.95 7.17
N SER A 32 -1.21 11.53 8.09
CA SER A 32 -0.23 12.44 8.70
C SER A 32 1.00 12.61 7.80
N ASP A 33 1.65 13.76 7.89
CA ASP A 33 2.95 14.02 7.28
C ASP A 33 4.05 13.05 7.79
N VAL A 34 3.89 12.54 9.01
CA VAL A 34 4.72 11.46 9.58
C VAL A 34 4.58 10.17 8.77
N SER A 35 3.36 9.78 8.41
CA SER A 35 3.10 8.57 7.61
C SER A 35 3.79 8.64 6.25
N VAL A 36 3.65 9.77 5.55
CA VAL A 36 4.32 10.00 4.25
C VAL A 36 5.85 9.91 4.39
N ARG A 37 6.42 10.49 5.45
CA ARG A 37 7.87 10.36 5.73
C ARG A 37 8.30 8.94 6.01
N LEU A 38 7.49 8.13 6.70
CA LEU A 38 7.82 6.73 6.99
C LEU A 38 7.80 5.90 5.71
N TRP A 39 6.81 6.10 4.85
CA TRP A 39 6.73 5.42 3.55
C TRP A 39 7.91 5.77 2.65
N MET A 40 8.29 7.05 2.55
CA MET A 40 9.48 7.49 1.80
C MET A 40 10.79 6.96 2.38
N LYS A 41 10.82 6.62 3.67
CA LYS A 41 11.95 5.95 4.32
C LYS A 41 11.90 4.42 4.17
N GLY A 42 10.96 3.89 3.38
CA GLY A 42 10.77 2.45 3.19
C GLY A 42 10.13 1.74 4.38
N LYS A 43 9.65 2.50 5.38
CA LYS A 43 8.95 1.99 6.56
C LYS A 43 7.46 1.98 6.28
N ILE A 44 7.00 0.97 5.55
CA ILE A 44 5.59 0.76 5.22
C ILE A 44 4.96 -0.12 6.31
N PRO A 45 3.72 0.14 6.78
CA PRO A 45 2.99 -0.88 7.50
C PRO A 45 2.83 -2.10 6.59
N PHE A 46 3.40 -3.23 7.01
CA PHE A 46 3.66 -4.48 6.25
C PHE A 46 2.48 -5.09 5.45
N ALA A 47 1.27 -4.53 5.51
CA ALA A 47 0.07 -5.11 4.93
C ALA A 47 -0.09 -4.89 3.41
N ILE A 48 0.26 -3.71 2.86
CA ILE A 48 -0.06 -3.41 1.44
C ILE A 48 0.78 -4.23 0.46
N CYS A 49 2.07 -4.44 0.75
CA CYS A 49 2.94 -5.24 -0.12
C CYS A 49 2.53 -6.72 -0.13
N MET A 50 2.09 -7.24 1.01
CA MET A 50 1.57 -8.61 1.11
C MET A 50 0.27 -8.77 0.32
N LEU A 51 -0.68 -7.82 0.45
CA LEU A 51 -1.94 -7.84 -0.29
C LEU A 51 -1.71 -7.79 -1.81
N LYS A 52 -0.79 -6.93 -2.27
CA LYS A 52 -0.40 -6.87 -3.68
C LYS A 52 0.20 -8.21 -4.16
N SER A 53 1.09 -8.82 -3.39
CA SER A 53 1.69 -10.12 -3.75
C SER A 53 0.67 -11.25 -3.81
N LEU A 54 -0.34 -11.25 -2.93
CA LEU A 54 -1.41 -12.25 -2.97
C LEU A 54 -2.22 -12.16 -4.27
N HIS A 55 -2.51 -10.94 -4.72
CA HIS A 55 -3.18 -10.73 -6.00
C HIS A 55 -2.29 -11.09 -7.19
N ASP A 56 -1.06 -10.58 -7.23
CA ASP A 56 -0.20 -10.72 -8.41
C ASP A 56 0.29 -12.17 -8.63
N VAL A 57 0.48 -12.95 -7.56
CA VAL A 57 1.05 -14.31 -7.64
C VAL A 57 -0.03 -15.38 -7.71
N TYR A 58 -1.13 -15.19 -7.01
CA TYR A 58 -2.17 -16.20 -6.85
C TYR A 58 -3.51 -15.80 -7.45
N GLU A 59 -3.58 -14.63 -8.10
CA GLU A 59 -4.80 -14.06 -8.69
C GLU A 59 -5.96 -13.97 -7.69
N ILE A 60 -5.64 -13.88 -6.39
CA ILE A 60 -6.66 -13.80 -5.35
C ILE A 60 -7.41 -12.48 -5.51
N ASP A 61 -8.74 -12.58 -5.62
CA ASP A 61 -9.61 -11.42 -5.56
C ASP A 61 -9.56 -10.83 -4.14
N LEU A 62 -8.85 -9.72 -4.01
CA LEU A 62 -8.67 -9.03 -2.74
C LEU A 62 -10.01 -8.52 -2.18
N ASN A 63 -10.99 -8.18 -3.03
CA ASN A 63 -12.30 -7.75 -2.56
C ASN A 63 -13.08 -8.91 -1.94
N ASN A 64 -13.06 -10.09 -2.58
CA ASN A 64 -13.70 -11.28 -2.02
C ASN A 64 -12.98 -11.77 -0.75
N LEU A 65 -11.64 -11.75 -0.76
CA LEU A 65 -10.81 -12.09 0.40
C LEU A 65 -11.07 -11.18 1.61
N ILE A 66 -11.29 -9.88 1.38
CA ILE A 66 -11.47 -8.88 2.45
C ILE A 66 -12.94 -8.80 2.92
N ALA A 67 -13.91 -8.93 2.02
CA ALA A 67 -15.32 -8.64 2.31
C ALA A 67 -16.24 -9.87 2.39
N GLY A 68 -15.77 -11.05 1.93
CA GLY A 68 -16.60 -12.24 1.73
C GLY A 68 -17.66 -12.07 0.62
N ASP A 69 -18.22 -13.18 0.14
CA ASP A 69 -19.22 -13.12 -0.94
C ASP A 69 -20.59 -12.67 -0.40
N LYS A 70 -20.99 -11.44 -0.74
CA LYS A 70 -22.31 -10.90 -0.34
C LYS A 70 -23.49 -11.56 -1.07
N ASN A 71 -23.25 -12.39 -2.08
CA ASN A 71 -24.31 -13.06 -2.84
C ASN A 71 -24.73 -14.42 -2.26
N GLU A 72 -23.96 -15.02 -1.34
CA GLU A 72 -24.32 -16.32 -0.75
C GLU A 72 -25.45 -16.24 0.29
N GLN A 73 -25.78 -15.05 0.83
CA GLN A 73 -26.83 -14.90 1.85
C GLN A 73 -28.26 -14.69 1.32
N LYS A 74 -28.52 -14.76 0.00
CA LYS A 74 -29.88 -14.62 -0.58
C LYS A 74 -30.43 -15.87 -1.27
N LYS A 75 -29.88 -17.05 -0.99
CA LYS A 75 -30.52 -18.33 -1.34
C LYS A 75 -30.63 -19.23 -0.11
N THR A 76 -31.58 -18.94 0.77
CA THR A 76 -32.51 -19.95 1.31
C THR A 76 -33.80 -19.25 1.70
#